data_AF-A0A1Q3W5Q8-F1
#
_entry.id   AF-A0A1Q3W5Q8-F1
#
_cell.length_a   1.000
_cell.length_b   1.000
_cell.length_c   1.000
_cell.angle_alpha   90.00
_cell.angle_beta   90.00
_cell.angle_gamma   90.00
#
_symmetry.space_group_name_H-M   'P 1'
#
loop_
_entity.id
_entity.type
_entity.pdbx_description
1 polymer ?
#
loop_
_entity_poly.entity_id
_entity_poly.type
_entity_poly.pdbx_seq_one_letter_code
_entity_poly.pdbx_strand_id
1 'polypeptide(L)'
;MTQSDSKSSPEAGRSLVVRWRILAQKRLDHLVELYESGRWKLYYDEPEFLAMIQETRSALKVWHELAPLDPQFDQPAGIAPSEVLDDSPPLLPSVLVNQVAVEHELRKA
;
A
#
# COMPACT_ATOMS: atom_id res chain seq x y z
N MET A 1 36.91 5.05 13.82
CA MET A 1 35.59 5.08 14.49
C MET A 1 34.84 6.27 13.93
N THR A 2 34.01 6.08 12.90
CA THR A 2 33.18 7.15 12.33
C THR A 2 31.79 6.57 12.11
N GLN A 3 30.87 7.15 12.86
CA GLN A 3 29.50 6.72 13.08
C GLN A 3 28.68 7.03 11.82
N SER A 4 28.11 6.00 11.20
CA SER A 4 27.12 6.14 10.13
C SER A 4 25.84 6.68 10.73
N ASP A 5 25.64 7.99 10.68
CA ASP A 5 24.34 8.63 10.83
C ASP A 5 23.48 8.27 9.61
N SER A 6 23.02 7.01 9.55
CA SER A 6 21.91 6.60 8.69
C SER A 6 20.63 7.19 9.27
N LYS A 7 20.47 8.49 9.07
CA LYS A 7 19.27 9.26 9.43
C LYS A 7 18.16 8.86 8.47
N SER A 8 17.42 7.81 8.81
CA SER A 8 16.12 7.54 8.20
C SER A 8 15.27 8.82 8.34
N SER A 9 15.12 9.57 7.25
CA SER A 9 14.48 10.88 7.30
C SER A 9 13.03 10.73 7.75
N PRO A 10 12.57 11.47 8.77
CA PRO A 10 11.20 11.39 9.28
C PRO A 10 10.15 11.70 8.20
N GLU A 11 10.54 12.42 7.14
CA GLU A 11 9.70 12.71 5.98
C GLU A 11 9.40 11.46 5.15
N ALA A 12 10.36 10.55 4.99
CA ALA A 12 10.15 9.28 4.31
C ALA A 12 9.18 8.37 5.10
N GLY A 13 9.28 8.38 6.43
CA GLY A 13 8.36 7.67 7.31
C GLY A 13 6.92 8.19 7.19
N ARG A 14 6.73 9.51 7.23
CA ARG A 14 5.41 10.14 7.06
C ARG A 14 4.81 9.87 5.68
N SER A 15 5.61 10.01 4.61
CA SER A 15 5.18 9.70 3.25
C SER A 15 4.74 8.24 3.09
N LEU A 16 5.47 7.31 3.72
CA LEU A 16 5.13 5.89 3.72
C LEU A 16 3.79 5.63 4.42
N VAL A 17 3.58 6.22 5.59
CA VAL A 17 2.33 6.12 6.36
C VAL A 17 1.12 6.63 5.54
N VAL A 18 1.26 7.77 4.84
CA VAL A 18 0.21 8.29 3.96
C VAL A 18 -0.10 7.32 2.81
N ARG A 19 0.92 6.75 2.16
CA ARG A 19 0.72 5.76 1.08
C ARG A 19 0.00 4.50 1.58
N TRP A 20 0.39 3.99 2.76
CA TRP A 20 -0.27 2.83 3.36
C TRP A 20 -1.72 3.12 3.74
N ARG A 21 -2.02 4.32 4.24
CA ARG A 21 -3.39 4.77 4.50
C ARG A 21 -4.23 4.77 3.22
N ILE A 22 -3.71 5.33 2.13
CA ILE A 22 -4.41 5.34 0.83
C ILE A 22 -4.66 3.91 0.34
N LEU A 23 -3.67 3.02 0.45
CA LEU A 23 -3.80 1.63 0.03
C LEU A 23 -4.84 0.87 0.85
N ALA A 24 -4.81 1.03 2.17
CA ALA A 24 -5.78 0.40 3.07
C ALA A 24 -7.21 0.92 2.82
N GLN A 25 -7.36 2.20 2.47
CA GLN A 25 -8.66 2.78 2.09
C GLN A 25 -9.17 2.14 0.80
N LYS A 26 -8.34 2.09 -0.24
CA LYS A 26 -8.69 1.42 -1.51
C LYS A 26 -9.07 -0.05 -1.31
N ARG A 27 -8.38 -0.75 -0.41
CA ARG A 27 -8.72 -2.14 -0.07
C ARG A 27 -10.11 -2.23 0.56
N LEU A 28 -10.44 -1.34 1.49
CA LEU A 28 -11.77 -1.32 2.11
C LEU A 28 -12.85 -1.00 1.08
N ASP A 29 -12.64 0.00 0.23
CA ASP A 29 -13.60 0.40 -0.80
C ASP A 29 -13.88 -0.77 -1.76
N HIS A 30 -12.83 -1.50 -2.17
CA HIS A 30 -12.98 -2.70 -3.01
C HIS A 30 -13.77 -3.81 -2.31
N LEU A 31 -13.52 -4.05 -1.01
CA LEU A 31 -14.29 -5.04 -0.24
C LEU A 31 -15.76 -4.64 -0.11
N VAL A 32 -16.07 -3.35 0.04
CA VAL A 32 -17.44 -2.85 0.07
C VAL A 32 -18.12 -3.05 -1.28
N GLU A 33 -17.46 -2.70 -2.40
CA GLU A 33 -17.99 -2.95 -3.75
C GLU A 33 -18.25 -4.45 -3.98
N LEU A 34 -17.33 -5.30 -3.52
CA LEU A 34 -17.47 -6.75 -3.63
C LEU A 34 -18.65 -7.26 -2.79
N TYR A 35 -18.87 -6.69 -1.61
CA TYR A 35 -20.02 -6.97 -0.75
C TYR A 35 -21.34 -6.56 -1.39
N GLU A 36 -21.45 -5.33 -1.89
CA GLU A 36 -22.64 -4.77 -2.55
C GLU A 36 -23.01 -5.55 -3.81
N SER A 37 -22.02 -5.91 -4.62
CA SER A 37 -22.24 -6.73 -5.81
C SER A 37 -22.62 -8.19 -5.48
N GLY A 38 -22.46 -8.63 -4.24
CA GLY A 38 -22.72 -10.00 -3.80
C GLY A 38 -21.75 -11.05 -4.37
N ARG A 39 -20.79 -10.63 -5.20
CA ARG A 39 -19.82 -11.51 -5.89
C ARG A 39 -18.84 -12.17 -4.91
N TRP A 40 -18.69 -11.64 -3.71
CA TRP A 40 -17.82 -12.20 -2.67
C TRP A 40 -18.18 -13.67 -2.33
N LYS A 41 -19.45 -14.07 -2.43
CA LYS A 41 -19.93 -15.43 -2.13
C LYS A 41 -19.33 -16.50 -3.04
N LEU A 42 -18.83 -16.12 -4.22
CA LEU A 42 -18.19 -17.04 -5.16
C LEU A 42 -16.76 -17.37 -4.80
N TYR A 43 -16.11 -16.55 -3.98
CA TYR A 43 -14.67 -16.66 -3.69
C TYR A 43 -14.40 -16.96 -2.22
N TYR A 44 -15.23 -16.41 -1.33
CA TYR A 44 -15.02 -16.47 0.12
C TYR A 44 -16.21 -17.08 0.82
N ASP A 45 -15.95 -17.65 1.98
CA ASP A 45 -16.99 -17.98 2.94
C ASP A 45 -17.34 -16.73 3.78
N GLU A 46 -18.59 -16.64 4.23
CA GLU A 46 -19.08 -15.49 5.00
C GLU A 46 -18.22 -15.12 6.22
N PRO A 47 -17.80 -16.05 7.10
CA PRO A 47 -16.97 -15.68 8.25
C PRO A 47 -15.59 -15.15 7.85
N GLU A 48 -15.01 -15.70 6.79
CA GLU A 48 -13.70 -15.28 6.28
C GLU A 48 -13.78 -13.89 5.66
N PHE A 49 -14.83 -13.63 4.89
CA PHE A 49 -15.06 -12.33 4.27
C PHE A 49 -15.28 -11.24 5.32
N LEU A 50 -16.08 -11.52 6.36
CA LEU A 50 -16.29 -10.59 7.47
C LEU A 50 -14.99 -10.35 8.26
N ALA A 51 -14.19 -11.39 8.51
CA ALA A 51 -12.90 -11.24 9.16
C ALA A 51 -11.97 -10.31 8.36
N MET A 52 -11.92 -10.48 7.05
CA MET A 52 -11.11 -9.65 6.14
C MET A 52 -11.53 -8.17 6.14
N ILE A 53 -12.84 -7.89 6.17
CA ILE A 53 -13.35 -6.52 6.31
C ILE A 53 -12.92 -5.92 7.65
N GLN A 54 -13.09 -6.66 8.75
CA GLN A 54 -12.74 -6.17 10.08
C GLN A 54 -11.24 -5.94 10.25
N GLU A 55 -10.41 -6.82 9.68
CA GLU A 55 -8.96 -6.64 9.65
C GLU A 55 -8.57 -5.39 8.87
N THR A 56 -9.17 -5.17 7.69
CA THR A 56 -8.90 -3.98 6.88
C THR A 56 -9.31 -2.69 7.59
N ARG A 57 -10.45 -2.70 8.29
CA ARG A 57 -10.89 -1.57 9.13
C ARG A 57 -9.95 -1.32 10.31
N SER A 58 -9.51 -2.39 10.97
CA SER A 58 -8.55 -2.32 12.07
C SER A 58 -7.22 -1.73 11.60
N ALA A 59 -6.70 -2.19 10.46
CA ALA A 59 -5.49 -1.65 9.85
C ALA A 59 -5.65 -0.16 9.51
N LEU A 60 -6.77 0.23 8.91
CA LEU A 60 -7.06 1.64 8.62
C LEU A 60 -7.06 2.51 9.87
N LYS A 61 -7.64 2.02 10.98
CA LYS A 61 -7.64 2.73 12.25
C LYS A 61 -6.21 2.97 12.75
N VAL A 62 -5.36 1.95 12.72
CA VAL A 62 -3.94 2.05 13.09
C VAL A 62 -3.22 3.09 12.22
N TRP A 63 -3.42 3.05 10.91
CA TRP A 63 -2.79 4.02 10.00
C TRP A 63 -3.35 5.43 10.16
N HIS A 64 -4.61 5.59 10.55
CA HIS A 64 -5.21 6.89 10.85
C HIS A 64 -4.60 7.50 12.12
N GLU A 65 -4.40 6.70 13.15
CA GLU A 65 -3.74 7.12 14.40
C GLU A 65 -2.27 7.50 14.17
N LEU A 66 -1.58 6.79 13.27
CA LEU A 66 -0.18 7.07 12.89
C LEU A 66 -0.02 8.22 11.90
N ALA A 67 -1.08 8.61 11.20
CA ALA A 67 -1.12 9.71 10.25
C ALA A 67 -1.96 10.89 10.75
N PRO A 68 -1.61 11.56 11.87
CA PRO A 68 -2.21 12.83 12.21
C PRO A 68 -2.15 13.75 10.99
N LEU A 69 -3.30 14.29 10.60
CA LEU A 69 -3.42 15.28 9.54
C LEU A 69 -2.66 16.53 10.01
N ASP A 70 -1.36 16.59 9.76
CA ASP A 70 -0.65 17.86 9.79
C ASP A 70 -0.92 18.54 8.44
N PRO A 71 -1.77 19.58 8.38
CA PRO A 71 -2.17 20.24 7.13
C PRO A 71 -1.01 20.96 6.41
N GLN A 72 0.21 20.90 6.96
CA GLN A 72 1.39 21.57 6.40
C GLN A 72 2.10 20.78 5.29
N PHE A 73 1.82 19.47 5.14
CA PHE A 73 2.53 18.62 4.18
C PHE A 73 1.69 18.21 2.95
N ASP A 74 0.48 18.76 2.82
CA ASP A 74 -0.40 18.54 1.66
C ASP A 74 -0.03 19.42 0.45
N GLN A 75 1.25 19.78 0.33
CA GLN A 75 1.79 20.17 -0.97
C GLN A 75 2.30 18.90 -1.65
N PRO A 76 1.73 18.49 -2.79
CA PRO A 76 2.44 17.58 -3.67
C PRO A 76 3.70 18.35 -4.08
N ALA A 77 4.82 18.05 -3.40
CA ALA A 77 6.13 18.49 -3.82
C ALA A 77 6.21 18.17 -5.30
N GLY A 78 6.18 19.22 -6.11
CA GLY A 78 6.11 19.11 -7.55
C GLY A 78 7.21 18.15 -7.97
N ILE A 79 6.80 17.02 -8.54
CA ILE A 79 7.67 16.18 -9.33
C ILE A 79 8.05 17.07 -10.50
N ALA A 80 9.13 17.83 -10.32
CA ALA A 80 9.76 18.57 -11.39
C ALA A 80 10.18 17.53 -12.42
N PRO A 81 9.65 17.58 -13.65
CA PRO A 81 10.21 16.81 -14.74
C PRO A 81 11.50 17.51 -15.14
N SER A 82 12.59 17.17 -14.47
CA SER A 82 13.94 17.29 -14.98
C SER A 82 14.41 15.83 -14.95
N GLU A 83 14.82 15.17 -16.02
CA GLU A 83 15.56 15.63 -17.18
C GLU A 83 15.22 14.69 -18.35
N VAL A 84 14.66 15.23 -19.43
CA VAL A 84 14.77 14.59 -20.76
C VAL A 84 15.92 15.28 -21.47
N LEU A 85 17.00 14.54 -21.70
CA LEU A 85 17.73 14.43 -22.98
C LEU A 85 19.19 14.02 -22.71
N ASP A 86 19.45 12.72 -22.62
CA ASP A 86 20.72 12.18 -23.12
C ASP A 86 20.46 10.78 -23.69
N ASP A 87 20.92 10.60 -24.93
CA ASP A 87 20.64 9.49 -25.83
C ASP A 87 21.58 8.31 -25.51
N SER A 88 21.17 7.43 -24.58
CA SER A 88 21.77 6.10 -24.45
C SER A 88 20.92 5.19 -23.56
N PRO A 89 20.70 3.90 -23.90
CA PRO A 89 19.94 3.00 -23.06
C PRO A 89 20.86 2.18 -22.12
N PRO A 90 20.79 2.36 -20.78
CA PRO A 90 21.35 1.37 -19.86
C PRO A 90 20.23 0.51 -19.28
N LEU A 91 20.21 -0.73 -19.76
CA LEU A 91 19.85 -1.99 -19.11
C LEU A 91 19.08 -1.89 -17.77
N LEU A 92 17.85 -2.40 -17.80
CA LEU A 92 17.00 -2.62 -16.63
C LEU A 92 17.75 -3.38 -15.52
N PRO A 93 17.87 -2.87 -14.29
CA PRO A 93 18.25 -3.70 -13.16
C PRO A 93 17.09 -4.66 -12.83
N SER A 94 17.37 -5.97 -12.95
CA SER A 94 16.48 -7.11 -12.64
C SER A 94 16.15 -7.27 -11.14
N VAL A 95 15.76 -6.19 -10.46
CA VAL A 95 15.31 -6.18 -9.07
C VAL A 95 14.01 -5.39 -9.09
N LEU A 96 12.82 -5.98 -9.10
CA LEU A 96 12.29 -6.86 -8.06
C LEU A 96 11.06 -7.61 -8.62
N VAL A 97 11.26 -8.45 -9.63
CA VAL A 97 10.25 -9.45 -10.01
C VAL A 97 10.62 -10.74 -9.29
N ASN A 98 10.25 -10.86 -8.01
CA ASN A 98 10.08 -12.17 -7.40
C ASN A 98 9.37 -12.09 -6.05
N GLN A 99 8.28 -12.86 -6.00
CA GLN A 99 7.61 -13.44 -4.84
C GLN A 99 6.57 -12.61 -4.08
N VAL A 100 5.35 -12.63 -4.62
CA VAL A 100 4.20 -13.08 -3.81
C VAL A 100 3.34 -14.04 -4.66
N ALA A 101 3.90 -15.19 -4.98
CA ALA A 101 3.10 -16.38 -5.26
C ALA A 101 2.99 -17.14 -3.94
N VAL A 102 1.93 -16.87 -3.19
CA VAL A 102 1.44 -17.76 -2.13
C VAL A 102 -0.03 -18.01 -2.44
N GLU A 103 -0.21 -19.05 -3.26
CA GLU A 103 -1.21 -20.11 -3.13
C GLU A 103 -2.63 -19.66 -2.73
N HIS A 104 -3.47 -19.46 -3.75
CA HIS A 104 -4.93 -19.42 -3.62
C HIS A 104 -5.53 -20.82 -3.91
N GLU A 105 -4.95 -21.86 -3.31
CA GLU A 105 -5.35 -23.26 -3.48
C GLU A 105 -5.83 -23.84 -2.13
N LEU A 106 -7.07 -23.52 -1.75
CA LEU A 106 -7.90 -24.48 -1.01
C LEU A 106 -9.40 -24.16 -1.14
N ARG A 107 -9.98 -24.53 -2.28
CA ARG A 107 -11.42 -24.84 -2.34
C ARG A 107 -11.62 -26.19 -3.02
N LYS A 108 -12.13 -27.14 -2.22
CA LYS A 108 -13.01 -28.25 -2.60
C LYS A 108 -12.36 -29.58 -3.04
N ALA A 109 -12.27 -30.51 -2.10
CA ALA A 109 -12.55 -31.93 -2.28
C ALA A 109 -13.18 -32.49 -1.00
#